data_AF-A0A5B0WXW6-F1
#
_entry.id   AF-A0A5B0WXW6-F1
#
_cell.length_a   1.000
_cell.length_b   1.000
_cell.length_c   1.000
_cell.angle_alpha   90.00
_cell.angle_beta   90.00
_cell.angle_gamma   90.00
#
_symmetry.space_group_name_H-M   'P 1'
#
loop_
_entity.id
_entity.type
_entity.pdbx_description
1 polymer ?
#
loop_
_entity_poly.entity_id
_entity_poly.type
_entity_poly.pdbx_seq_one_letter_code
_entity_poly.pdbx_strand_id
1 'polypeptide(L)'
;MNRKKLLKKLQSLLDKPDGARKKDIKKLDKVVKELKQKQKRLEQRLEDTQDEKERSRLIKEIEVIKLQRRKGIDAHRHLKGEHIDESIAGPD
;
A
#
# COMPACT_ATOMS: atom_id res chain seq x y z
N MET A 1 -10.90 -4.02 28.32
CA MET A 1 -10.19 -4.87 27.33
C MET A 1 -8.83 -5.22 27.94
N ASN A 2 -8.58 -6.49 28.28
CA ASN A 2 -7.42 -6.86 29.12
C ASN A 2 -6.14 -7.05 28.29
N ARG A 3 -5.01 -6.49 28.72
CA ARG A 3 -3.67 -6.62 28.07
C ARG A 3 -3.33 -8.05 27.62
N LYS A 4 -3.69 -9.06 28.43
CA LYS A 4 -3.48 -10.48 28.11
C LYS A 4 -4.19 -10.93 26.81
N LYS A 5 -5.37 -10.38 26.50
CA LYS A 5 -6.11 -10.66 25.25
C LYS A 5 -5.41 -10.06 24.03
N LEU A 6 -4.78 -8.90 24.21
CA LEU A 6 -4.01 -8.23 23.15
C LEU A 6 -2.72 -9.00 22.85
N LEU A 7 -1.99 -9.40 23.89
CA LEU A 7 -0.78 -10.23 23.75
C LEU A 7 -1.08 -11.57 23.07
N LYS A 8 -2.19 -12.23 23.43
CA LYS A 8 -2.59 -13.51 22.82
C LYS A 8 -2.98 -13.38 21.34
N LYS A 9 -3.59 -12.25 20.95
CA LYS A 9 -3.87 -11.93 19.54
C LYS A 9 -2.57 -11.64 18.77
N LEU A 10 -1.62 -10.96 19.40
CA LEU A 10 -0.31 -10.70 18.82
C LEU A 10 0.45 -12.01 18.59
N GLN A 11 0.45 -12.89 19.58
CA GLN A 11 1.09 -14.20 19.52
C GLN A 11 0.44 -15.10 18.46
N SER A 12 -0.90 -15.13 18.35
CA SER A 12 -1.55 -15.90 17.27
C SER A 12 -1.31 -15.34 15.86
N LEU A 13 -0.96 -14.06 15.75
CA LEU A 13 -0.57 -13.42 14.49
C LEU A 13 0.87 -13.79 14.10
N LEU A 14 1.75 -13.86 15.09
CA LEU A 14 3.15 -14.30 14.95
C LEU A 14 3.25 -15.82 14.70
N ASP A 15 2.36 -16.62 15.29
CA ASP A 15 2.30 -18.08 15.15
C ASP A 15 1.57 -18.56 13.89
N LYS A 16 1.07 -17.66 13.02
CA LYS A 16 0.47 -18.08 11.74
C LYS A 16 1.51 -18.81 10.89
N PRO A 17 1.23 -20.02 10.39
CA PRO A 17 2.16 -20.76 9.54
C PRO A 17 2.49 -19.95 8.29
N ASP A 18 3.75 -19.99 7.85
CA ASP A 18 4.28 -19.14 6.77
C ASP A 18 3.48 -19.18 5.47
N GLY A 19 2.70 -20.25 5.24
CA GLY A 19 1.76 -20.35 4.13
C GLY A 19 0.65 -19.29 4.13
N ALA A 20 0.15 -18.86 5.30
CA ALA A 20 -0.85 -17.80 5.41
C ALA A 20 -0.24 -16.42 5.11
N ARG A 21 0.94 -16.13 5.68
CA ARG A 21 1.72 -14.92 5.38
C ARG A 21 2.07 -14.81 3.88
N LYS A 22 2.49 -15.91 3.25
CA LYS A 22 2.77 -15.96 1.81
C LYS A 22 1.55 -15.64 0.94
N LYS A 23 0.35 -16.10 1.32
CA LYS A 23 -0.90 -15.78 0.59
C LYS A 23 -1.24 -14.29 0.71
N ASP A 24 -1.08 -13.72 1.90
CA ASP A 24 -1.36 -12.32 2.16
C ASP A 24 -0.36 -11.39 1.42
N ILE A 25 0.93 -11.76 1.43
CA ILE A 25 1.97 -11.09 0.63
C ILE A 25 1.63 -11.13 -0.87
N LYS A 26 1.27 -12.29 -1.42
CA LYS A 26 0.90 -12.43 -2.84
C LYS A 26 -0.32 -11.59 -3.21
N LYS A 27 -1.34 -11.54 -2.35
CA LYS A 27 -2.51 -10.69 -2.58
C LYS A 27 -2.14 -9.22 -2.58
N LEU A 28 -1.33 -8.78 -1.61
CA LEU A 28 -0.87 -7.40 -1.53
C LEU A 28 -0.03 -7.00 -2.74
N ASP A 29 0.87 -7.88 -3.18
CA ASP A 29 1.71 -7.67 -4.36
C ASP A 29 0.86 -7.51 -5.64
N LYS A 30 -0.24 -8.27 -5.75
CA LYS A 30 -1.22 -8.12 -6.83
C LYS A 30 -1.91 -6.75 -6.80
N VAL A 31 -2.39 -6.33 -5.62
CA VAL A 31 -3.04 -5.02 -5.45
C VAL A 31 -2.08 -3.87 -5.79
N VAL A 32 -0.82 -3.94 -5.34
CA VAL A 32 0.20 -2.92 -5.68
C VAL A 32 0.46 -2.86 -7.18
N LYS A 33 0.49 -4.01 -7.87
CA LYS A 33 0.64 -4.06 -9.34
C LYS A 33 -0.57 -3.47 -10.06
N GLU A 34 -1.79 -3.76 -9.61
CA GLU A 34 -3.02 -3.19 -10.16
C GLU A 34 -3.04 -1.66 -9.96
N LEU A 35 -2.65 -1.16 -8.79
CA LEU A 35 -2.51 0.28 -8.54
C LEU A 35 -1.48 0.93 -9.47
N LYS A 36 -0.34 0.29 -9.72
CA LYS A 36 0.67 0.77 -10.67
C LYS A 36 0.12 0.84 -12.10
N GLN A 37 -0.62 -0.16 -12.53
CA GLN A 37 -1.26 -0.16 -13.86
C GLN A 37 -2.33 0.93 -13.96
N LYS A 38 -3.14 1.12 -12.92
CA LYS A 38 -4.15 2.17 -12.85
C LYS A 38 -3.52 3.57 -12.90
N GLN A 39 -2.44 3.79 -12.14
CA GLN A 39 -1.65 5.02 -12.18
C GLN A 39 -1.20 5.34 -13.60
N LYS A 40 -0.58 4.37 -14.29
CA LYS A 40 -0.09 4.56 -15.66
C LYS A 40 -1.22 4.93 -16.64
N ARG A 41 -2.38 4.28 -16.52
CA ARG A 41 -3.55 4.58 -17.37
C ARG A 41 -4.09 6.00 -17.13
N LEU A 42 -4.12 6.44 -15.88
CA LEU A 42 -4.57 7.79 -15.53
C LEU A 42 -3.57 8.86 -15.97
N GLU A 43 -2.26 8.58 -15.86
CA GLU A 43 -1.19 9.46 -16.37
C GLU A 43 -1.29 9.60 -17.90
N GLN A 44 -1.49 8.50 -18.64
CA GLN A 44 -1.74 8.54 -20.08
C GLN A 44 -3.00 9.34 -20.43
N ARG A 45 -4.11 9.08 -19.71
CA ARG A 45 -5.35 9.84 -19.92
C ARG A 45 -5.17 11.32 -19.61
N LEU A 46 -4.36 11.67 -18.62
CA LEU A 46 -4.05 13.06 -18.28
C LEU A 46 -3.25 13.75 -19.40
N GLU A 47 -2.33 13.04 -20.06
CA GLU A 47 -1.59 13.58 -21.21
C GLU A 47 -2.54 13.95 -22.37
N ASP A 48 -3.55 13.10 -22.62
CA ASP A 48 -4.51 13.29 -23.71
C ASP A 48 -5.67 14.25 -23.39
N THR A 49 -5.88 14.59 -22.11
CA THR A 49 -7.01 15.42 -21.68
C THR A 49 -6.70 16.90 -21.82
N GLN A 50 -7.47 17.63 -22.64
CA GLN A 50 -7.36 19.08 -22.81
C GLN A 50 -8.26 19.89 -21.84
N ASP A 51 -9.30 19.26 -21.29
CA ASP A 51 -10.21 19.90 -20.33
C ASP A 51 -9.55 20.08 -18.96
N GLU A 52 -9.37 21.32 -18.51
CA GLU A 52 -8.67 21.63 -17.25
C GLU A 52 -9.36 21.04 -16.00
N LYS A 53 -10.68 20.95 -16.01
CA LYS A 53 -11.46 20.40 -14.89
C LYS A 53 -11.26 18.90 -14.76
N GLU A 54 -11.24 18.19 -15.88
CA GLU A 54 -10.95 16.77 -15.97
C GLU A 54 -9.47 16.49 -15.65
N ARG A 55 -8.53 17.32 -16.14
CA ARG A 55 -7.12 17.25 -15.75
C ARG A 55 -6.94 17.36 -14.23
N SER A 56 -7.58 18.34 -13.59
CA SER A 56 -7.50 18.52 -12.14
C SER A 56 -8.03 17.29 -11.37
N ARG A 57 -9.11 16.67 -11.86
CA ARG A 57 -9.65 15.43 -11.27
C ARG A 57 -8.68 14.27 -11.42
N LEU A 58 -8.10 14.09 -12.61
CA LEU A 58 -7.13 13.04 -12.90
C LEU A 58 -5.87 13.18 -12.04
N ILE A 59 -5.35 14.40 -11.85
CA ILE A 59 -4.20 14.68 -10.98
C ILE A 59 -4.49 14.23 -9.54
N LYS A 60 -5.64 14.61 -8.98
CA LYS A 60 -6.04 14.20 -7.62
C LYS A 60 -6.17 12.68 -7.50
N GLU A 61 -6.74 12.01 -8.50
CA GLU A 61 -6.85 10.55 -8.48
C GLU A 61 -5.48 9.87 -8.55
N ILE A 62 -4.56 10.40 -9.37
CA ILE A 62 -3.17 9.93 -9.47
C ILE A 62 -2.45 10.08 -8.12
N GLU A 63 -2.61 11.20 -7.41
CA GLU A 63 -2.01 11.43 -6.09
C GLU A 63 -2.50 10.41 -5.06
N VAL A 64 -3.82 10.17 -5.00
CA VAL A 64 -4.40 9.16 -4.11
C VAL A 64 -3.83 7.77 -4.41
N ILE A 65 -3.71 7.39 -5.68
CA ILE A 65 -3.14 6.11 -6.07
C ILE A 65 -1.65 6.01 -5.73
N LYS A 66 -0.87 7.08 -5.91
CA LYS A 66 0.55 7.14 -5.50
C LYS A 66 0.68 6.90 -4.00
N LEU A 67 -0.15 7.56 -3.17
CA LEU A 67 -0.16 7.38 -1.72
C LEU A 67 -0.54 5.95 -1.33
N GLN A 68 -1.60 5.39 -1.92
CA GLN A 68 -2.04 4.02 -1.66
C GLN A 68 -0.98 3.00 -2.06
N ARG A 69 -0.31 3.20 -3.19
CA ARG A 69 0.77 2.34 -3.67
C ARG A 69 1.97 2.36 -2.73
N ARG A 70 2.38 3.54 -2.23
CA ARG A 70 3.45 3.67 -1.23
C ARG A 70 3.10 2.87 0.04
N LYS A 71 1.91 3.11 0.60
CA LYS A 71 1.41 2.36 1.77
C LYS A 71 1.36 0.85 1.53
N GLY A 72 0.98 0.41 0.33
CA GLY A 72 0.97 -1.00 -0.04
C GLY A 72 2.36 -1.63 -0.11
N ILE A 73 3.36 -0.88 -0.60
CA ILE A 73 4.77 -1.33 -0.62
C ILE A 73 5.31 -1.42 0.81
N ASP A 74 5.01 -0.44 1.66
CA ASP A 74 5.46 -0.43 3.06
C ASP A 74 4.84 -1.61 3.83
N ALA A 75 3.54 -1.84 3.68
CA ALA A 75 2.88 -3.02 4.24
C ALA A 75 3.48 -4.34 3.72
N HIS A 76 3.90 -4.38 2.45
CA HIS A 76 4.54 -5.56 1.87
C HIS A 76 5.92 -5.83 2.46
N ARG A 77 6.73 -4.78 2.67
CA ARG A 77 8.04 -4.87 3.35
C ARG A 77 7.89 -5.36 4.79
N HIS A 78 6.93 -4.80 5.52
CA HIS A 78 6.61 -5.22 6.88
C HIS A 78 6.19 -6.70 6.95
N LEU A 79 5.33 -7.15 6.03
CA LEU A 79 4.92 -8.56 5.96
C LEU A 79 6.05 -9.52 5.57
N LYS A 80 7.08 -9.04 4.88
CA LYS A 80 8.30 -9.80 4.56
C LYS A 80 9.32 -9.82 5.71
N GLY A 81 9.10 -9.06 6.78
CA GLY A 81 10.08 -8.92 7.86
C GLY A 81 11.29 -8.06 7.48
N GLU A 82 11.20 -7.29 6.39
CA GLU A 82 12.19 -6.27 6.07
C GLU A 82 11.96 -5.10 7.05
N HIS A 83 12.93 -4.86 7.95
CA HIS A 83 12.87 -3.77 8.93
C HIS A 83 12.70 -2.42 8.19
N ILE A 84 11.60 -1.74 8.46
CA ILE A 84 11.41 -0.35 8.01
C ILE A 84 11.98 0.53 9.11
N ASP A 85 13.13 1.14 8.85
CA ASP A 85 13.66 2.17 9.72
C ASP A 85 12.77 3.42 9.60
N GLU A 86 12.08 3.80 10.68
CA GLU A 86 11.17 4.96 10.75
C GLU A 86 11.93 6.30 10.69
N SER A 87 13.24 6.30 10.50
CA SER A 87 14.11 7.48 10.39
C SER A 87 13.85 8.39 9.17
N ILE A 88 13.00 8.02 8.18
CA ILE A 88 12.81 8.80 6.93
C ILE A 88 11.42 9.45 6.85
N ALA A 89 10.72 9.62 7.97
CA ALA A 89 9.59 10.54 8.06
C ALA A 89 10.07 11.85 8.72
N GLY A 90 10.86 12.63 7.96
CA GLY A 90 11.12 14.03 8.32
C GLY A 90 9.82 14.83 8.23
N PRO A 91 9.58 15.80 9.15
CA PRO A 91 8.46 16.71 9.02
C PRO A 91 8.75 17.67 7.86
N ASP A 92 7.85 17.70 6.88
CA ASP A 92 7.69 18.88 6.01
C ASP A 92 7.23 20.08 6.86
#